data_AF-A0A2A8CU60-F1
#
_entry.id   AF-A0A2A8CU60-F1
#
_cell.length_a   1.000
_cell.length_b   1.000
_cell.length_c   1.000
_cell.angle_alpha   90.00
_cell.angle_beta   90.00
_cell.angle_gamma   90.00
#
_symmetry.space_group_name_H-M   'P 1'
#
loop_
_entity.id
_entity.type
_entity.pdbx_description
1 polymer ?
#
loop_
_entity_poly.entity_id
_entity_poly.type
_entity_poly.pdbx_seq_one_letter_code
_entity_poly.pdbx_strand_id
1 'polypeptide(L)'
;MLRPLALIFVVALALAGCDDAPVSSPETDAPTEAEENLVNEALKNLPFEEGSEAKFFHHCTVTTDAPQAAVDAASSGDVICVKPGTYSGTLEITTPDITVTSLWLGGATIQGGDAPTGSAVRILADGVTLEGFQVMFPGGLIGISIGPNVSDVTVRHNRVRDVGPTGRLGVTGIIADGGNTGITIEGNLVEDLRNEFTSDSGFPTVNGIFANDDRADGFSNSVIRKNVVRNLYSDNATLGILLQGTVANVQVEKNLVYRLSADPDNDSDPSDDNATYDENLDDGFDGTLATFAQGVNVDASTTSDLNVTRNFIYRVTSTGFNGEAVKVDAGAEGLTLTFNDLRSEVGLNNGTSTSFDATCNYWGHPLGPRTVASNPAADDGPNRQRRSALVGDAEVQPWLVRSILWGRNLERSCVGGRGNRGGNR
;
A
#
# COMPACT_ATOMS: atom_id res chain seq x y z
N MET A 1 2.97 -25.83 84.24
CA MET A 1 2.54 -24.42 84.32
C MET A 1 3.56 -23.57 83.60
N LEU A 2 3.11 -22.49 82.95
CA LEU A 2 3.80 -21.60 81.99
C LEU A 2 3.78 -22.06 80.52
N ARG A 3 2.86 -21.43 79.77
CA ARG A 3 2.86 -21.32 78.30
C ARG A 3 3.83 -20.19 77.90
N PRO A 4 4.60 -20.32 76.81
CA PRO A 4 5.16 -19.15 76.12
C PRO A 4 4.31 -18.77 74.90
N LEU A 5 4.05 -17.47 74.78
CA LEU A 5 3.56 -16.80 73.57
C LEU A 5 4.53 -17.03 72.41
N ALA A 6 4.02 -17.45 71.25
CA ALA A 6 4.74 -17.34 69.98
C ALA A 6 4.32 -16.03 69.29
N LEU A 7 5.29 -15.12 69.21
CA LEU A 7 5.22 -13.81 68.57
C LEU A 7 5.37 -14.01 67.04
N ILE A 8 4.37 -13.59 66.28
CA ILE A 8 4.40 -13.60 64.81
C ILE A 8 5.27 -12.43 64.34
N PHE A 9 6.40 -12.74 63.70
CA PHE A 9 7.23 -11.77 62.98
C PHE A 9 6.68 -11.63 61.56
N VAL A 10 6.11 -10.46 61.25
CA VAL A 10 5.81 -10.06 59.87
C VAL A 10 7.10 -9.51 59.27
N VAL A 11 7.70 -10.26 58.35
CA VAL A 11 8.80 -9.76 57.50
C VAL A 11 8.15 -9.04 56.34
N ALA A 12 8.26 -7.70 56.33
CA ALA A 12 7.96 -6.89 55.17
C ALA A 12 9.07 -7.12 54.12
N LEU A 13 8.76 -7.87 53.07
CA LEU A 13 9.61 -8.00 51.90
C LEU A 13 9.43 -6.72 51.07
N ALA A 14 10.45 -5.87 51.05
CA ALA A 14 10.51 -4.73 50.15
C ALA A 14 10.68 -5.26 48.71
N LEU A 15 9.58 -5.26 47.94
CA LEU A 15 9.62 -5.40 46.49
C LEU A 15 10.32 -4.16 45.94
N ALA A 16 11.51 -4.34 45.38
CA ALA A 16 12.11 -3.37 44.49
C ALA A 16 11.14 -3.17 43.32
N GLY A 17 10.64 -1.94 43.15
CA GLY A 17 9.85 -1.57 42.00
C GLY A 17 10.70 -1.78 40.74
N CYS A 18 10.20 -2.58 39.80
CA CYS A 18 10.57 -2.40 38.41
C CYS A 18 10.06 -1.00 38.04
N ASP A 19 11.00 -0.08 37.81
CA ASP A 19 10.70 1.13 37.08
C ASP A 19 10.22 0.68 35.68
N ASP A 20 8.94 0.88 35.41
CA ASP A 20 8.38 0.90 34.07
C ASP A 20 9.06 2.05 33.31
N ALA A 21 10.22 1.76 32.73
CA ALA A 21 10.80 2.62 31.74
C ALA A 21 9.83 2.64 30.54
N PRO A 22 9.29 3.81 30.13
CA PRO A 22 8.49 3.88 28.92
C PRO A 22 9.34 3.36 27.76
N VAL A 23 8.83 2.34 27.07
CA VAL A 23 9.39 1.84 25.81
C VAL A 23 9.49 3.04 24.88
N SER A 24 10.71 3.52 24.66
CA SER A 24 10.97 4.53 23.64
C SER A 24 10.84 3.82 22.30
N SER A 25 9.64 3.88 21.71
CA SER A 25 9.47 3.67 20.27
C SER A 25 10.55 4.50 19.58
N PRO A 26 11.28 3.97 18.57
CA PRO A 26 12.15 4.83 17.77
C PRO A 26 11.28 6.00 17.31
N GLU A 27 11.63 7.23 17.73
CA GLU A 27 10.94 8.43 17.28
C GLU A 27 11.04 8.46 15.76
N THR A 28 10.02 7.93 15.10
CA THR A 28 9.79 8.12 13.68
C THR A 28 9.51 9.61 13.56
N ASP A 29 10.55 10.37 13.18
CA ASP A 29 10.51 11.83 13.01
C ASP A 29 9.09 12.27 12.62
N ALA A 30 8.38 12.95 13.54
CA ALA A 30 7.06 13.48 13.27
C ALA A 30 7.12 14.23 11.94
N PRO A 31 6.10 14.12 11.07
CA PRO A 31 6.20 14.65 9.72
C PRO A 31 6.46 16.13 9.88
N THR A 32 7.43 16.63 9.13
CA THR A 32 7.65 18.08 9.13
C THR A 32 6.35 18.74 8.72
N GLU A 33 6.04 19.91 9.28
CA GLU A 33 4.83 20.66 8.93
C GLU A 33 4.70 20.84 7.41
N ALA A 34 5.83 20.94 6.70
CA ALA A 34 5.90 20.94 5.25
C ALA A 34 5.37 19.64 4.62
N GLU A 35 5.72 18.47 5.14
CA GLU A 35 5.24 17.17 4.64
C GLU A 35 3.74 16.99 4.89
N GLU A 36 3.25 17.34 6.07
CA GLU A 36 1.81 17.27 6.35
C GLU A 36 1.02 18.21 5.45
N ASN A 37 1.49 19.45 5.28
CA ASN A 37 0.85 20.41 4.38
C ASN A 37 0.81 19.91 2.93
N LEU A 38 1.89 19.27 2.47
CA LEU A 38 1.98 18.67 1.14
C LEU A 38 1.02 17.50 0.95
N VAL A 39 0.94 16.62 1.94
CA VAL A 39 0.00 15.49 1.94
C VAL A 39 -1.43 16.00 1.95
N ASN A 40 -1.72 17.01 2.77
CA ASN A 40 -3.02 17.67 2.80
C ASN A 40 -3.35 18.34 1.46
N GLU A 41 -2.37 18.93 0.78
CA GLU A 41 -2.57 19.49 -0.56
C GLU A 41 -2.84 18.41 -1.62
N ALA A 42 -2.13 17.27 -1.55
CA ALA A 42 -2.41 16.12 -2.39
C ALA A 42 -3.81 15.53 -2.12
N LEU A 43 -4.20 15.41 -0.85
CA LEU A 43 -5.52 14.94 -0.42
C LEU A 43 -6.65 15.88 -0.84
N LYS A 44 -6.45 17.20 -0.82
CA LYS A 44 -7.44 18.19 -1.33
C LYS A 44 -7.78 17.99 -2.81
N ASN A 45 -6.89 17.37 -3.58
CA ASN A 45 -7.13 17.06 -4.98
C ASN A 45 -7.84 15.72 -5.18
N LEU A 46 -8.01 14.92 -4.12
CA LEU A 46 -8.92 13.78 -4.17
C LEU A 46 -10.37 14.28 -4.07
N PRO A 47 -11.34 13.56 -4.66
CA PRO A 47 -12.74 13.92 -4.53
C PRO A 47 -13.24 13.77 -3.08
N PHE A 48 -12.58 12.95 -2.26
CA PHE A 48 -12.95 12.66 -0.87
C PHE A 48 -12.42 13.71 0.11
N GLU A 49 -12.99 14.92 0.09
CA GLU A 49 -12.94 15.77 1.28
C GLU A 49 -13.97 15.24 2.30
N GLU A 50 -13.56 15.09 3.58
CA GLU A 50 -14.50 14.75 4.65
C GLU A 50 -15.65 15.76 4.70
N GLY A 51 -16.88 15.29 4.49
CA GLY A 51 -18.09 16.13 4.49
C GLY A 51 -18.44 16.78 3.14
N SER A 52 -17.73 16.47 2.05
CA SER A 52 -18.09 16.94 0.71
C SER A 52 -19.30 16.16 0.16
N GLU A 53 -20.39 16.87 -0.16
CA GLU A 53 -21.52 16.34 -0.94
C GLU A 53 -21.25 16.45 -2.45
N ALA A 54 -20.02 16.14 -2.91
CA ALA A 54 -19.74 16.14 -4.34
C ALA A 54 -20.69 15.17 -5.05
N LYS A 55 -21.65 15.74 -5.79
CA LYS A 55 -22.58 14.97 -6.62
C LYS A 55 -21.88 14.58 -7.90
N PHE A 56 -21.88 13.29 -8.18
CA PHE A 56 -21.66 12.84 -9.54
C PHE A 56 -22.91 13.13 -10.36
N PHE A 57 -22.78 13.97 -11.39
CA PHE A 57 -23.87 14.23 -12.33
C PHE A 57 -23.92 13.11 -13.37
N HIS A 58 -24.43 11.95 -12.97
CA HIS A 58 -24.77 10.89 -13.91
C HIS A 58 -26.23 11.00 -14.36
N HIS A 59 -26.49 10.72 -15.64
CA HIS A 59 -27.83 10.42 -16.12
C HIS A 59 -28.17 8.97 -15.75
N CYS A 60 -28.70 8.78 -14.54
CA CYS A 60 -29.06 7.46 -14.02
C CYS A 60 -30.12 6.79 -14.91
N THR A 61 -29.85 5.57 -15.38
CA THR A 61 -30.90 4.69 -15.95
C THR A 61 -31.78 4.17 -14.83
N VAL A 62 -31.16 3.75 -13.72
CA VAL A 62 -31.84 3.21 -12.54
C VAL A 62 -31.33 3.96 -11.31
N THR A 63 -32.23 4.31 -10.39
CA THR A 63 -31.88 4.80 -9.05
C THR A 63 -32.45 3.85 -8.02
N THR A 64 -31.62 3.30 -7.14
CA THR A 64 -31.99 2.12 -6.32
C THR A 64 -31.52 2.21 -4.85
N ASP A 65 -32.23 1.54 -3.96
CA ASP A 65 -31.86 1.15 -2.59
C ASP A 65 -31.70 -0.38 -2.44
N ALA A 66 -31.67 -1.09 -3.57
CA ALA A 66 -31.38 -2.52 -3.67
C ALA A 66 -30.32 -2.71 -4.77
N PRO A 67 -29.03 -2.44 -4.48
CA PRO A 67 -27.99 -2.39 -5.50
C PRO A 67 -27.82 -3.73 -6.24
N GLN A 68 -27.80 -4.86 -5.54
CA GLN A 68 -27.65 -6.17 -6.19
C GLN A 68 -28.79 -6.46 -7.17
N ALA A 69 -30.05 -6.27 -6.74
CA ALA A 69 -31.20 -6.50 -7.61
C ALA A 69 -31.22 -5.58 -8.85
N ALA A 70 -30.66 -4.37 -8.75
CA ALA A 70 -30.52 -3.47 -9.89
C ALA A 70 -29.42 -3.92 -10.85
N VAL A 71 -28.29 -4.44 -10.33
CA VAL A 71 -27.21 -5.03 -11.13
C VAL A 71 -27.70 -6.28 -11.88
N ASP A 72 -28.43 -7.16 -11.18
CA ASP A 72 -28.99 -8.40 -11.75
C ASP A 72 -29.99 -8.11 -12.88
N ALA A 73 -30.71 -6.98 -12.80
CA ALA A 73 -31.71 -6.57 -13.78
C ALA A 73 -31.17 -5.66 -14.91
N ALA A 74 -29.89 -5.25 -14.82
CA ALA A 74 -29.31 -4.28 -15.72
C ALA A 74 -29.06 -4.85 -17.12
N SER A 75 -29.04 -3.95 -18.09
CA SER A 75 -28.56 -4.20 -19.44
C SER A 75 -27.26 -3.42 -19.71
N SER A 76 -26.46 -3.90 -20.66
CA SER A 76 -25.27 -3.18 -21.14
C SER A 76 -25.61 -1.73 -21.49
N GLY A 77 -24.79 -0.79 -21.01
CA GLY A 77 -24.98 0.65 -21.10
C GLY A 77 -25.78 1.29 -19.96
N ASP A 78 -26.35 0.50 -19.03
CA ASP A 78 -27.09 1.05 -17.91
C ASP A 78 -26.18 1.78 -16.90
N VAL A 79 -26.72 2.87 -16.35
CA VAL A 79 -26.12 3.59 -15.23
C VAL A 79 -26.99 3.40 -13.99
N ILE A 80 -26.47 2.65 -13.02
CA ILE A 80 -27.13 2.33 -11.75
C ILE A 80 -26.61 3.28 -10.69
N CYS A 81 -27.48 4.19 -10.23
CA CYS A 81 -27.20 5.12 -9.15
C CYS A 81 -27.72 4.58 -7.82
N VAL A 82 -26.82 4.20 -6.93
CA VAL A 82 -27.15 3.66 -5.62
C VAL A 82 -27.37 4.82 -4.64
N LYS A 83 -28.56 4.87 -4.02
CA LYS A 83 -28.90 5.88 -3.01
C LYS A 83 -27.98 5.77 -1.79
N PRO A 84 -27.85 6.84 -0.99
CA PRO A 84 -27.15 6.76 0.28
C PRO A 84 -27.69 5.68 1.19
N GLY A 85 -26.79 4.97 1.86
CA GLY A 85 -27.14 3.87 2.75
C GLY A 85 -25.98 2.88 2.93
N THR A 86 -26.15 1.94 3.85
CA THR A 86 -25.24 0.82 4.05
C THR A 86 -25.91 -0.45 3.54
N TYR A 87 -25.20 -1.17 2.68
CA TYR A 87 -25.67 -2.38 2.01
C TYR A 87 -24.76 -3.53 2.43
N SER A 88 -25.33 -4.52 3.10
CA SER A 88 -24.59 -5.69 3.60
C SER A 88 -24.48 -6.79 2.56
N GLY A 89 -23.38 -7.53 2.61
CA GLY A 89 -23.08 -8.64 1.70
C GLY A 89 -22.21 -8.23 0.53
N THR A 90 -21.92 -9.18 -0.36
CA THR A 90 -21.12 -8.91 -1.56
C THR A 90 -21.97 -8.23 -2.64
N LEU A 91 -21.47 -7.13 -3.21
CA LEU A 91 -21.98 -6.59 -4.47
C LEU A 91 -21.27 -7.28 -5.63
N GLU A 92 -21.97 -8.18 -6.31
CA GLU A 92 -21.45 -8.94 -7.45
C GLU A 92 -21.96 -8.35 -8.77
N ILE A 93 -21.01 -7.98 -9.63
CA ILE A 93 -21.26 -7.33 -10.93
C ILE A 93 -20.88 -8.28 -12.05
N THR A 94 -21.88 -8.98 -12.60
CA THR A 94 -21.73 -9.93 -13.71
C THR A 94 -22.22 -9.41 -15.06
N THR A 95 -22.87 -8.24 -15.07
CA THR A 95 -23.40 -7.63 -16.28
C THR A 95 -22.32 -6.74 -16.92
N PRO A 96 -21.95 -6.94 -18.19
CA PRO A 96 -20.92 -6.14 -18.85
C PRO A 96 -21.41 -4.73 -19.20
N ASP A 97 -20.45 -3.81 -19.38
CA ASP A 97 -20.65 -2.44 -19.87
C ASP A 97 -21.64 -1.60 -19.04
N ILE A 98 -21.74 -1.84 -17.73
CA ILE A 98 -22.58 -1.02 -16.84
C ILE A 98 -21.74 -0.08 -15.98
N THR A 99 -22.34 1.03 -15.59
CA THR A 99 -21.80 1.91 -14.55
C THR A 99 -22.58 1.71 -13.26
N VAL A 100 -21.89 1.30 -12.20
CA VAL A 100 -22.43 1.25 -10.85
C VAL A 100 -21.80 2.40 -10.08
N THR A 101 -22.62 3.36 -9.67
CA THR A 101 -22.15 4.60 -9.05
C THR A 101 -22.92 4.90 -7.78
N SER A 102 -22.25 5.39 -6.75
CA SER A 102 -22.95 6.01 -5.63
C SER A 102 -23.55 7.34 -6.08
N LEU A 103 -24.81 7.60 -5.71
CA LEU A 103 -25.51 8.83 -6.09
C LEU A 103 -24.80 10.11 -5.59
N TRP A 104 -23.95 9.96 -4.56
CA TRP A 104 -23.13 11.01 -3.96
C TRP A 104 -21.79 10.36 -3.62
N LEU A 105 -20.70 11.08 -3.73
CA LEU A 105 -19.41 10.54 -3.33
C LEU A 105 -19.44 10.05 -1.87
N GLY A 106 -19.13 8.77 -1.67
CA GLY A 106 -19.16 8.12 -0.37
C GLY A 106 -20.55 7.96 0.24
N GLY A 107 -21.64 8.27 -0.48
CA GLY A 107 -23.00 8.20 0.04
C GLY A 107 -23.48 6.77 0.30
N ALA A 108 -23.07 5.84 -0.55
CA ALA A 108 -23.37 4.41 -0.43
C ALA A 108 -22.15 3.67 0.13
N THR A 109 -22.38 2.84 1.15
CA THR A 109 -21.39 1.94 1.74
C THR A 109 -21.74 0.51 1.41
N ILE A 110 -20.82 -0.21 0.76
CA ILE A 110 -20.90 -1.68 0.65
C ILE A 110 -20.11 -2.26 1.82
N GLN A 111 -20.74 -3.08 2.65
CA GLN A 111 -20.16 -3.56 3.90
C GLN A 111 -20.24 -5.09 4.05
N GLY A 112 -19.09 -5.71 4.27
CA GLY A 112 -18.97 -7.15 4.47
C GLY A 112 -18.85 -7.91 3.15
N GLY A 113 -19.01 -9.23 3.20
CA GLY A 113 -19.03 -10.10 2.04
C GLY A 113 -19.65 -11.44 2.40
N ASP A 114 -20.01 -12.21 1.39
CA ASP A 114 -20.77 -13.47 1.58
C ASP A 114 -19.92 -14.58 2.20
N ALA A 115 -18.59 -14.42 2.20
CA ALA A 115 -17.63 -15.31 2.85
C ALA A 115 -16.45 -14.50 3.41
N PRO A 116 -15.86 -14.88 4.56
CA PRO A 116 -14.73 -14.18 5.16
C PRO A 116 -13.54 -14.00 4.21
N THR A 117 -13.28 -14.98 3.35
CA THR A 117 -12.18 -14.94 2.37
C THR A 117 -12.58 -14.29 1.03
N GLY A 118 -13.82 -13.79 0.91
CA GLY A 118 -14.33 -13.16 -0.28
C GLY A 118 -14.00 -11.67 -0.37
N SER A 119 -14.74 -10.97 -1.22
CA SER A 119 -14.67 -9.51 -1.36
C SER A 119 -16.00 -8.83 -1.05
N ALA A 120 -15.95 -7.56 -0.65
CA ALA A 120 -17.15 -6.75 -0.49
C ALA A 120 -17.75 -6.33 -1.83
N VAL A 121 -16.90 -6.05 -2.82
CA VAL A 121 -17.33 -5.85 -4.21
C VAL A 121 -16.58 -6.84 -5.11
N ARG A 122 -17.29 -7.46 -6.05
CA ARG A 122 -16.72 -8.40 -7.01
C ARG A 122 -17.16 -8.06 -8.43
N ILE A 123 -16.23 -7.67 -9.29
CA ILE A 123 -16.47 -7.33 -10.70
C ILE A 123 -16.03 -8.52 -11.55
N LEU A 124 -16.97 -9.15 -12.26
CA LEU A 124 -16.76 -10.37 -13.05
C LEU A 124 -17.06 -10.18 -14.54
N ALA A 125 -17.24 -8.94 -14.99
CA ALA A 125 -17.62 -8.62 -16.36
C ALA A 125 -16.79 -7.45 -16.91
N ASP A 126 -16.65 -7.45 -18.24
CA ASP A 126 -15.93 -6.43 -18.99
C ASP A 126 -16.65 -5.08 -18.99
N GLY A 127 -15.90 -3.99 -19.20
CA GLY A 127 -16.47 -2.66 -19.42
C GLY A 127 -17.15 -2.04 -18.21
N VAL A 128 -17.03 -2.65 -17.02
CA VAL A 128 -17.67 -2.17 -15.80
C VAL A 128 -16.98 -0.92 -15.27
N THR A 129 -17.77 0.09 -14.89
CA THR A 129 -17.30 1.21 -14.07
C THR A 129 -17.90 1.12 -12.67
N LEU A 130 -17.05 1.08 -11.64
CA LEU A 130 -17.43 1.18 -10.23
C LEU A 130 -16.90 2.48 -9.65
N GLU A 131 -17.80 3.35 -9.17
CA GLU A 131 -17.38 4.65 -8.64
C GLU A 131 -18.16 5.20 -7.45
N GLY A 132 -17.45 5.94 -6.61
CA GLY A 132 -18.07 6.78 -5.58
C GLY A 132 -18.45 6.05 -4.30
N PHE A 133 -18.10 4.78 -4.11
CA PHE A 133 -18.51 4.01 -2.94
C PHE A 133 -17.57 4.19 -1.75
N GLN A 134 -18.12 4.03 -0.55
CA GLN A 134 -17.35 3.50 0.58
C GLN A 134 -17.42 1.97 0.52
N VAL A 135 -16.29 1.31 0.71
CA VAL A 135 -16.19 -0.16 0.73
C VAL A 135 -15.49 -0.56 2.01
N MET A 136 -16.15 -1.41 2.80
CA MET A 136 -15.65 -1.89 4.08
C MET A 136 -15.81 -3.40 4.16
N PHE A 137 -14.84 -4.10 4.73
CA PHE A 137 -15.01 -5.51 5.04
C PHE A 137 -14.30 -5.88 6.35
N PRO A 138 -14.85 -5.44 7.51
CA PRO A 138 -14.28 -5.79 8.80
C PRO A 138 -14.30 -7.31 9.00
N GLY A 139 -13.15 -7.88 9.31
CA GLY A 139 -12.91 -9.32 9.43
C GLY A 139 -12.83 -10.08 8.10
N GLY A 140 -12.96 -9.40 6.95
CA GLY A 140 -12.79 -9.99 5.62
C GLY A 140 -11.46 -9.64 4.98
N LEU A 141 -11.16 -10.25 3.83
CA LEU A 141 -9.84 -10.15 3.22
C LEU A 141 -9.73 -9.14 2.08
N ILE A 142 -10.81 -8.89 1.33
CA ILE A 142 -10.73 -8.11 0.09
C ILE A 142 -11.80 -7.01 0.07
N GLY A 143 -11.39 -5.76 -0.15
CA GLY A 143 -12.35 -4.67 -0.40
C GLY A 143 -13.04 -4.82 -1.75
N ILE A 144 -12.29 -4.57 -2.83
CA ILE A 144 -12.76 -4.64 -4.22
C ILE A 144 -11.93 -5.66 -4.98
N SER A 145 -12.59 -6.64 -5.59
CA SER A 145 -11.96 -7.60 -6.51
C SER A 145 -12.42 -7.36 -7.94
N ILE A 146 -11.47 -7.18 -8.84
CA ILE A 146 -11.63 -7.32 -10.28
C ILE A 146 -11.20 -8.76 -10.61
N GLY A 147 -12.17 -9.57 -11.02
CA GLY A 147 -11.97 -11.00 -11.29
C GLY A 147 -10.98 -11.24 -12.44
N PRO A 148 -10.67 -12.52 -12.71
CA PRO A 148 -9.71 -12.87 -13.74
C PRO A 148 -10.29 -12.71 -15.14
N ASN A 149 -9.41 -12.45 -16.11
CA ASN A 149 -9.75 -12.38 -17.53
C ASN A 149 -10.87 -11.38 -17.88
N VAL A 150 -10.93 -10.25 -17.16
CA VAL A 150 -11.82 -9.15 -17.50
C VAL A 150 -11.06 -7.98 -18.11
N SER A 151 -11.76 -7.22 -18.94
CA SER A 151 -11.19 -6.11 -19.71
C SER A 151 -11.93 -4.80 -19.47
N ASP A 152 -11.22 -3.69 -19.64
CA ASP A 152 -11.80 -2.34 -19.70
C ASP A 152 -12.59 -1.95 -18.43
N VAL A 153 -12.19 -2.47 -17.27
CA VAL A 153 -12.79 -2.15 -15.98
C VAL A 153 -12.21 -0.86 -15.41
N THR A 154 -13.06 0.04 -14.93
CA THR A 154 -12.67 1.25 -14.21
C THR A 154 -13.15 1.20 -12.76
N VAL A 155 -12.21 1.21 -11.81
CA VAL A 155 -12.47 1.40 -10.37
C VAL A 155 -11.95 2.76 -9.98
N ARG A 156 -12.85 3.71 -9.71
CA ARG A 156 -12.44 5.09 -9.43
C ARG A 156 -13.20 5.77 -8.32
N HIS A 157 -12.52 6.68 -7.63
CA HIS A 157 -13.14 7.50 -6.59
C HIS A 157 -13.92 6.67 -5.57
N ASN A 158 -13.36 5.53 -5.15
CA ASN A 158 -13.86 4.73 -4.04
C ASN A 158 -12.98 4.94 -2.81
N ARG A 159 -13.58 4.83 -1.62
CA ARG A 159 -12.89 4.80 -0.33
C ARG A 159 -12.96 3.38 0.22
N VAL A 160 -11.85 2.65 0.16
CA VAL A 160 -11.73 1.29 0.70
C VAL A 160 -11.04 1.38 2.06
N ARG A 161 -11.72 0.94 3.11
CA ARG A 161 -11.18 0.99 4.48
C ARG A 161 -11.68 -0.13 5.37
N ASP A 162 -11.02 -0.34 6.51
CA ASP A 162 -11.43 -1.32 7.52
C ASP A 162 -11.63 -2.72 6.90
N VAL A 163 -10.64 -3.19 6.15
CA VAL A 163 -10.53 -4.57 5.68
C VAL A 163 -9.49 -5.28 6.54
N GLY A 164 -9.73 -6.54 6.89
CA GLY A 164 -8.98 -7.27 7.92
C GLY A 164 -9.61 -7.18 9.32
N PRO A 165 -9.00 -7.73 10.38
CA PRO A 165 -7.57 -8.06 10.45
C PRO A 165 -7.20 -9.53 10.18
N THR A 166 -8.13 -10.48 10.25
CA THR A 166 -7.76 -11.91 10.33
C THR A 166 -7.89 -12.65 9.00
N GLY A 167 -6.83 -13.36 8.61
CA GLY A 167 -6.91 -14.46 7.64
C GLY A 167 -5.56 -14.85 7.04
N ARG A 168 -5.42 -16.15 6.75
CA ARG A 168 -4.17 -16.77 6.26
C ARG A 168 -3.61 -16.17 4.97
N LEU A 169 -4.47 -15.56 4.15
CA LEU A 169 -4.15 -15.13 2.78
C LEU A 169 -3.76 -13.64 2.69
N GLY A 170 -3.71 -12.93 3.82
CA GLY A 170 -3.47 -11.48 3.83
C GLY A 170 -4.73 -10.67 3.51
N VAL A 171 -4.55 -9.35 3.47
CA VAL A 171 -5.62 -8.36 3.32
C VAL A 171 -5.31 -7.46 2.13
N THR A 172 -6.30 -7.21 1.28
CA THR A 172 -6.13 -6.37 0.10
C THR A 172 -7.25 -5.36 -0.05
N GLY A 173 -6.90 -4.10 -0.26
CA GLY A 173 -7.88 -3.05 -0.55
C GLY A 173 -8.54 -3.26 -1.90
N ILE A 174 -7.75 -3.18 -2.98
CA ILE A 174 -8.19 -3.41 -4.35
C ILE A 174 -7.28 -4.45 -5.01
N ILE A 175 -7.87 -5.50 -5.56
CA ILE A 175 -7.14 -6.52 -6.33
C ILE A 175 -7.66 -6.59 -7.77
N ALA A 176 -6.74 -6.73 -8.72
CA ALA A 176 -7.02 -7.18 -10.07
C ALA A 176 -6.32 -8.52 -10.30
N ASP A 177 -7.10 -9.59 -10.41
CA ASP A 177 -6.59 -10.95 -10.63
C ASP A 177 -5.86 -11.07 -11.99
N GLY A 178 -5.23 -12.22 -12.26
CA GLY A 178 -4.52 -12.44 -13.53
C GLY A 178 -5.43 -12.49 -14.77
N GLY A 179 -4.88 -12.12 -15.93
CA GLY A 179 -5.54 -12.13 -17.23
C GLY A 179 -6.18 -10.81 -17.66
N ASN A 180 -5.95 -9.74 -16.91
CA ASN A 180 -6.68 -8.50 -17.06
C ASN A 180 -5.99 -7.51 -18.02
N THR A 181 -6.80 -6.79 -18.82
CA THR A 181 -6.31 -5.75 -19.74
C THR A 181 -7.18 -4.50 -19.70
N GLY A 182 -6.61 -3.31 -19.93
CA GLY A 182 -7.41 -2.08 -19.98
C GLY A 182 -7.96 -1.65 -18.62
N ILE A 183 -7.37 -2.09 -17.51
CA ILE A 183 -7.84 -1.79 -16.16
C ILE A 183 -7.41 -0.37 -15.76
N THR A 184 -8.35 0.41 -15.27
CA THR A 184 -8.09 1.74 -14.71
C THR A 184 -8.45 1.77 -13.22
N ILE A 185 -7.45 1.92 -12.35
CA ILE A 185 -7.62 2.15 -10.92
C ILE A 185 -7.23 3.60 -10.62
N GLU A 186 -8.22 4.49 -10.48
CA GLU A 186 -7.98 5.94 -10.41
C GLU A 186 -8.62 6.65 -9.23
N GLY A 187 -7.84 7.49 -8.53
CA GLY A 187 -8.42 8.43 -7.56
C GLY A 187 -9.10 7.77 -6.36
N ASN A 188 -8.74 6.52 -6.06
CA ASN A 188 -9.24 5.80 -4.89
C ASN A 188 -8.44 6.19 -3.64
N LEU A 189 -9.11 6.15 -2.49
CA LEU A 189 -8.49 6.21 -1.18
C LEU A 189 -8.55 4.81 -0.57
N VAL A 190 -7.40 4.17 -0.43
CA VAL A 190 -7.25 2.86 0.23
C VAL A 190 -6.53 3.10 1.55
N GLU A 191 -7.21 2.85 2.67
CA GLU A 191 -6.66 3.16 3.97
C GLU A 191 -7.09 2.20 5.09
N ASP A 192 -6.38 2.25 6.21
CA ASP A 192 -6.75 1.55 7.45
C ASP A 192 -6.99 0.05 7.21
N LEU A 193 -6.14 -0.55 6.38
CA LEU A 193 -6.08 -2.00 6.19
C LEU A 193 -5.14 -2.57 7.25
N ARG A 194 -5.55 -3.67 7.86
CA ARG A 194 -4.76 -4.33 8.89
C ARG A 194 -4.68 -5.82 8.62
N ASN A 195 -3.57 -6.44 8.96
CA ASN A 195 -3.53 -7.88 9.12
C ASN A 195 -2.74 -8.25 10.36
N GLU A 196 -3.31 -9.16 11.13
CA GLU A 196 -2.70 -9.72 12.33
C GLU A 196 -2.21 -11.15 12.04
N PHE A 197 -1.06 -11.49 12.61
CA PHE A 197 -0.54 -12.84 12.64
C PHE A 197 -1.41 -13.67 13.58
N THR A 198 -1.45 -14.97 13.33
CA THR A 198 -2.12 -15.94 14.20
C THR A 198 -1.35 -17.24 14.08
N SER A 199 -1.55 -18.19 14.99
CA SER A 199 -0.89 -19.50 14.91
C SER A 199 -1.15 -20.27 13.61
N ASP A 200 -2.21 -19.91 12.87
CA ASP A 200 -2.59 -20.52 11.59
C ASP A 200 -2.28 -19.62 10.38
N SER A 201 -1.62 -18.48 10.60
CA SER A 201 -1.22 -17.54 9.55
C SER A 201 -0.04 -18.11 8.75
N GLY A 202 -0.08 -17.95 7.43
CA GLY A 202 1.07 -18.23 6.56
C GLY A 202 2.06 -17.07 6.59
N PHE A 203 2.34 -16.49 5.42
CA PHE A 203 3.00 -15.19 5.28
C PHE A 203 1.99 -14.16 4.78
N PRO A 204 1.07 -13.70 5.64
CA PRO A 204 0.06 -12.74 5.19
C PRO A 204 0.72 -11.39 4.89
N THR A 205 0.21 -10.72 3.86
CA THR A 205 0.61 -9.37 3.48
C THR A 205 -0.60 -8.46 3.51
N VAL A 206 -0.40 -7.17 3.78
CA VAL A 206 -1.41 -6.13 3.59
C VAL A 206 -1.10 -5.35 2.33
N ASN A 207 -1.96 -5.47 1.33
CA ASN A 207 -1.80 -4.84 0.04
C ASN A 207 -2.81 -3.70 -0.12
N GLY A 208 -2.33 -2.49 -0.45
CA GLY A 208 -3.24 -1.41 -0.82
C GLY A 208 -3.93 -1.70 -2.16
N ILE A 209 -3.12 -1.75 -3.21
CA ILE A 209 -3.54 -2.12 -4.56
C ILE A 209 -2.66 -3.27 -5.05
N PHE A 210 -3.27 -4.38 -5.43
CA PHE A 210 -2.58 -5.53 -5.96
C PHE A 210 -3.01 -5.78 -7.41
N ALA A 211 -2.08 -5.67 -8.35
CA ALA A 211 -2.31 -6.10 -9.72
C ALA A 211 -1.51 -7.38 -10.01
N ASN A 212 -2.27 -8.39 -10.43
CA ASN A 212 -1.84 -9.70 -10.91
C ASN A 212 -1.57 -10.77 -9.84
N ASP A 213 -2.59 -11.58 -9.59
CA ASP A 213 -2.53 -12.85 -8.87
C ASP A 213 -2.01 -13.95 -9.81
N ASP A 214 -0.68 -14.12 -9.85
CA ASP A 214 0.17 -15.28 -10.25
C ASP A 214 -0.18 -16.16 -11.48
N ARG A 215 -1.26 -15.89 -12.20
CA ARG A 215 -1.71 -16.65 -13.38
C ARG A 215 -0.96 -16.19 -14.61
N ALA A 216 -0.72 -17.13 -15.53
CA ALA A 216 0.06 -16.92 -16.74
C ALA A 216 -0.49 -15.82 -17.68
N ASP A 217 -1.72 -15.36 -17.45
CA ASP A 217 -2.48 -14.52 -18.37
C ASP A 217 -2.18 -13.00 -18.21
N GLY A 218 -1.38 -12.60 -17.21
CA GLY A 218 -0.76 -11.27 -17.11
C GLY A 218 -1.70 -10.09 -16.77
N PHE A 219 -1.12 -8.90 -16.68
CA PHE A 219 -1.78 -7.61 -16.42
C PHE A 219 -1.24 -6.57 -17.40
N SER A 220 -2.09 -6.06 -18.30
CA SER A 220 -1.59 -5.26 -19.42
C SER A 220 -2.45 -4.06 -19.80
N ASN A 221 -1.87 -3.10 -20.54
CA ASN A 221 -2.54 -1.91 -21.06
C ASN A 221 -3.34 -1.15 -19.99
N SER A 222 -2.80 -1.09 -18.77
CA SER A 222 -3.54 -0.71 -17.57
C SER A 222 -2.89 0.48 -16.87
N VAL A 223 -3.68 1.19 -16.06
CA VAL A 223 -3.28 2.42 -15.39
C VAL A 223 -3.70 2.40 -13.93
N ILE A 224 -2.73 2.59 -13.03
CA ILE A 224 -2.94 2.81 -11.60
C ILE A 224 -2.51 4.24 -11.30
N ARG A 225 -3.45 5.15 -11.11
CA ARG A 225 -3.11 6.57 -10.99
C ARG A 225 -3.88 7.38 -9.97
N LYS A 226 -3.23 8.41 -9.42
CA LYS A 226 -3.84 9.37 -8.49
C LYS A 226 -4.49 8.71 -7.27
N ASN A 227 -4.12 7.48 -6.93
CA ASN A 227 -4.63 6.82 -5.74
C ASN A 227 -3.86 7.33 -4.52
N VAL A 228 -4.54 7.31 -3.38
CA VAL A 228 -3.91 7.46 -2.07
C VAL A 228 -3.99 6.12 -1.37
N VAL A 229 -2.83 5.57 -1.04
CA VAL A 229 -2.71 4.34 -0.26
C VAL A 229 -2.01 4.70 1.04
N ARG A 230 -2.69 4.50 2.18
CA ARG A 230 -2.12 4.91 3.46
C ARG A 230 -2.54 4.06 4.64
N ASN A 231 -1.82 4.19 5.75
CA ASN A 231 -2.20 3.57 7.02
C ASN A 231 -2.39 2.04 6.86
N LEU A 232 -1.41 1.38 6.25
CA LEU A 232 -1.41 -0.08 6.13
C LEU A 232 -0.54 -0.63 7.25
N TYR A 233 -1.06 -1.57 8.02
CA TYR A 233 -0.37 -2.14 9.18
C TYR A 233 -0.41 -3.66 9.10
N SER A 234 0.75 -4.29 9.24
CA SER A 234 0.86 -5.73 9.32
C SER A 234 1.94 -6.11 10.32
N ASP A 235 1.81 -7.29 10.90
CA ASP A 235 2.84 -7.86 11.76
C ASP A 235 4.03 -8.39 10.96
N ASN A 236 3.81 -8.64 9.66
CA ASN A 236 4.78 -9.25 8.78
C ASN A 236 5.13 -8.35 7.59
N ALA A 237 4.14 -7.96 6.78
CA ALA A 237 4.42 -7.31 5.51
C ALA A 237 3.35 -6.34 5.04
N THR A 238 3.76 -5.13 4.64
CA THR A 238 2.87 -4.12 4.04
C THR A 238 3.36 -3.66 2.68
N LEU A 239 2.47 -3.72 1.69
CA LEU A 239 2.75 -3.40 0.29
C LEU A 239 1.74 -2.36 -0.18
N GLY A 240 2.20 -1.18 -0.59
CA GLY A 240 1.31 -0.12 -1.03
C GLY A 240 0.66 -0.45 -2.37
N ILE A 241 1.49 -0.62 -3.41
CA ILE A 241 1.09 -1.07 -4.74
C ILE A 241 1.98 -2.25 -5.12
N LEU A 242 1.38 -3.42 -5.33
CA LEU A 242 2.07 -4.64 -5.74
C LEU A 242 1.75 -4.96 -7.22
N LEU A 243 2.79 -5.21 -8.01
CA LEU A 243 2.72 -5.70 -9.38
C LEU A 243 3.42 -7.06 -9.47
N GLN A 244 2.69 -8.12 -9.79
CA GLN A 244 3.26 -9.47 -9.94
C GLN A 244 3.02 -10.07 -11.33
N GLY A 245 3.54 -11.29 -11.58
CA GLY A 245 3.37 -12.06 -12.82
C GLY A 245 3.82 -11.33 -14.09
N THR A 246 3.11 -11.49 -15.20
CA THR A 246 3.42 -10.78 -16.47
C THR A 246 2.81 -9.38 -16.49
N VAL A 247 3.61 -8.32 -16.62
CA VAL A 247 3.14 -6.92 -16.63
C VAL A 247 3.56 -6.22 -17.93
N ALA A 248 2.61 -5.70 -18.71
CA ALA A 248 2.90 -5.15 -20.04
C ALA A 248 2.15 -3.85 -20.35
N ASN A 249 2.84 -2.78 -20.77
CA ASN A 249 2.24 -1.47 -21.07
C ASN A 249 1.39 -0.96 -19.89
N VAL A 250 2.03 -0.85 -18.73
CA VAL A 250 1.36 -0.45 -17.48
C VAL A 250 1.94 0.86 -16.96
N GLN A 251 1.06 1.75 -16.52
CA GLN A 251 1.43 3.03 -15.94
C GLN A 251 1.02 3.09 -14.47
N VAL A 252 2.00 3.23 -13.58
CA VAL A 252 1.78 3.54 -12.16
C VAL A 252 2.18 5.00 -11.95
N GLU A 253 1.19 5.90 -11.95
CA GLU A 253 1.49 7.33 -11.94
C GLU A 253 0.73 8.20 -10.94
N LYS A 254 1.41 9.20 -10.39
CA LYS A 254 0.78 10.23 -9.53
C LYS A 254 0.10 9.66 -8.28
N ASN A 255 0.53 8.49 -7.81
CA ASN A 255 0.00 7.92 -6.58
C ASN A 255 0.73 8.51 -5.37
N LEU A 256 0.03 8.58 -4.24
CA LEU A 256 0.55 8.96 -2.95
C LEU A 256 0.48 7.74 -2.02
N VAL A 257 1.63 7.21 -1.63
CA VAL A 257 1.74 5.97 -0.85
C VAL A 257 2.52 6.24 0.42
N TYR A 258 1.90 6.06 1.60
CA TYR A 258 2.56 6.42 2.85
C TYR A 258 2.00 5.82 4.12
N ARG A 259 2.78 5.85 5.22
CA ARG A 259 2.40 5.21 6.49
C ARG A 259 2.08 3.74 6.27
N LEU A 260 3.06 3.04 5.72
CA LEU A 260 3.05 1.58 5.65
C LEU A 260 3.97 1.09 6.76
N SER A 261 3.47 0.22 7.64
CA SER A 261 4.22 -0.29 8.78
C SER A 261 4.17 -1.82 8.81
N ALA A 262 5.34 -2.47 8.81
CA ALA A 262 5.46 -3.89 9.06
C ALA A 262 6.29 -4.13 10.32
N ASP A 263 5.62 -4.45 11.42
CA ASP A 263 6.18 -4.51 12.77
C ASP A 263 5.39 -5.55 13.54
N PRO A 264 6.02 -6.57 14.16
CA PRO A 264 5.29 -7.55 14.97
C PRO A 264 4.40 -6.89 16.01
N ASP A 265 4.83 -5.75 16.57
CA ASP A 265 4.07 -5.00 17.57
C ASP A 265 2.89 -4.16 16.99
N ASN A 266 2.57 -4.27 15.70
CA ASN A 266 1.44 -3.55 15.07
C ASN A 266 0.07 -4.16 15.38
N ASP A 267 0.04 -5.28 16.07
CA ASP A 267 -1.14 -6.08 16.30
C ASP A 267 -2.01 -5.52 17.46
N SER A 268 -3.13 -6.18 17.75
CA SER A 268 -3.97 -5.84 18.92
C SER A 268 -3.82 -6.80 20.11
N ASP A 269 -3.05 -7.88 19.95
CA ASP A 269 -2.79 -8.93 20.92
C ASP A 269 -1.28 -9.22 21.07
N PRO A 270 -0.55 -8.42 21.89
CA PRO A 270 0.88 -8.58 22.09
C PRO A 270 1.28 -9.91 22.79
N SER A 271 0.32 -10.79 23.07
CA SER A 271 0.59 -12.11 23.59
C SER A 271 1.04 -13.11 22.52
N ASP A 272 0.83 -12.82 21.23
CA ASP A 272 1.30 -13.64 20.12
C ASP A 272 2.60 -13.13 19.45
N ASP A 273 3.05 -11.91 19.79
CA ASP A 273 4.41 -11.39 19.49
C ASP A 273 5.53 -12.35 19.90
N ASN A 274 5.25 -13.17 20.92
CA ASN A 274 6.17 -14.14 21.50
C ASN A 274 5.77 -15.59 21.19
N ALA A 275 4.82 -15.80 20.29
CA ALA A 275 4.60 -17.11 19.69
C ALA A 275 5.84 -17.42 18.86
N THR A 276 6.83 -18.02 19.52
CA THR A 276 8.01 -18.68 18.95
C THR A 276 7.61 -19.28 17.63
N TYR A 277 7.94 -18.57 16.56
CA TYR A 277 7.88 -19.12 15.22
C TYR A 277 8.76 -20.36 15.23
N ASP A 278 8.33 -21.40 14.52
CA ASP A 278 9.04 -22.66 14.45
C ASP A 278 10.49 -22.39 14.04
N GLU A 279 11.40 -22.49 15.01
CA GLU A 279 12.85 -22.32 14.88
C GLU A 279 13.47 -23.22 13.80
N ASN A 280 12.69 -24.14 13.22
CA ASN A 280 13.08 -25.01 12.12
C ASN A 280 12.79 -24.43 10.71
N LEU A 281 12.15 -23.25 10.59
CA LEU A 281 12.13 -22.51 9.32
C LEU A 281 13.46 -21.76 9.16
N ASP A 282 14.46 -22.51 8.70
CA ASP A 282 15.82 -22.06 8.36
C ASP A 282 15.80 -21.09 7.17
N ASP A 283 15.27 -19.88 7.38
CA ASP A 283 15.36 -18.75 6.44
C ASP A 283 16.64 -17.91 6.66
N GLY A 284 17.50 -18.33 7.60
CA GLY A 284 18.75 -17.67 7.94
C GLY A 284 18.60 -16.45 8.85
N PHE A 285 17.39 -16.18 9.38
CA PHE A 285 17.17 -15.23 10.47
C PHE A 285 17.12 -15.97 11.82
N ASP A 286 17.50 -15.31 12.90
CA ASP A 286 17.66 -15.87 14.26
C ASP A 286 16.31 -16.16 14.95
N GLY A 287 15.37 -16.77 14.23
CA GLY A 287 14.01 -17.07 14.69
C GLY A 287 13.04 -15.88 14.73
N THR A 288 13.48 -14.67 14.36
CA THR A 288 12.62 -13.48 14.22
C THR A 288 12.14 -13.35 12.77
N LEU A 289 10.82 -13.30 12.56
CA LEU A 289 10.23 -13.03 11.24
C LEU A 289 10.83 -11.74 10.66
N ALA A 290 11.44 -11.85 9.48
CA ALA A 290 11.97 -10.68 8.79
C ALA A 290 10.80 -9.87 8.23
N THR A 291 10.36 -8.84 8.95
CA THR A 291 9.30 -7.95 8.47
C THR A 291 9.80 -7.05 7.34
N PHE A 292 8.91 -6.69 6.42
CA PHE A 292 9.23 -5.75 5.35
C PHE A 292 8.05 -4.86 4.95
N ALA A 293 8.34 -3.61 4.61
CA ALA A 293 7.35 -2.66 4.10
C ALA A 293 7.84 -2.03 2.81
N GLN A 294 6.96 -1.96 1.80
CA GLN A 294 7.31 -1.52 0.46
C GLN A 294 6.21 -0.64 -0.15
N GLY A 295 6.58 0.55 -0.64
CA GLY A 295 5.63 1.48 -1.23
C GLY A 295 5.09 0.99 -2.57
N VAL A 296 5.98 0.75 -3.53
CA VAL A 296 5.69 0.05 -4.78
C VAL A 296 6.60 -1.17 -4.87
N ASN A 297 6.02 -2.36 -4.97
CA ASN A 297 6.75 -3.58 -5.26
C ASN A 297 6.50 -4.01 -6.71
N VAL A 298 7.59 -4.26 -7.44
CA VAL A 298 7.61 -4.96 -8.73
C VAL A 298 8.20 -6.35 -8.51
N ASP A 299 7.35 -7.35 -8.49
CA ASP A 299 7.69 -8.77 -8.41
C ASP A 299 7.08 -9.51 -9.62
N ALA A 300 7.25 -8.87 -10.77
CA ALA A 300 6.73 -9.33 -12.04
C ALA A 300 7.71 -10.32 -12.68
N SER A 301 7.25 -11.54 -13.00
CA SER A 301 8.05 -12.54 -13.70
C SER A 301 8.53 -12.06 -15.07
N THR A 302 7.72 -11.23 -15.74
CA THR A 302 8.12 -10.51 -16.96
C THR A 302 7.52 -9.12 -16.98
N THR A 303 8.28 -8.17 -17.51
CA THR A 303 7.88 -6.77 -17.64
C THR A 303 8.16 -6.28 -19.05
N SER A 304 7.26 -5.45 -19.59
CA SER A 304 7.51 -4.71 -20.83
C SER A 304 6.77 -3.39 -20.80
N ASP A 305 7.48 -2.27 -20.97
CA ASP A 305 6.87 -0.93 -20.92
C ASP A 305 6.09 -0.66 -19.61
N LEU A 306 6.72 -0.96 -18.47
CA LEU A 306 6.21 -0.60 -17.16
C LEU A 306 6.78 0.76 -16.75
N ASN A 307 5.91 1.75 -16.60
CA ASN A 307 6.28 3.12 -16.27
C ASN A 307 5.78 3.50 -14.86
N VAL A 308 6.71 3.65 -13.92
CA VAL A 308 6.44 4.13 -12.55
C VAL A 308 6.88 5.58 -12.46
N THR A 309 5.94 6.53 -12.49
CA THR A 309 6.27 7.96 -12.61
C THR A 309 5.43 8.89 -11.76
N ARG A 310 6.03 9.96 -11.24
CA ARG A 310 5.31 11.00 -10.48
C ARG A 310 4.64 10.50 -9.21
N ASN A 311 5.08 9.38 -8.65
CA ASN A 311 4.59 8.89 -7.37
C ASN A 311 5.31 9.59 -6.20
N PHE A 312 4.59 9.82 -5.11
CA PHE A 312 5.13 10.34 -3.86
C PHE A 312 5.04 9.23 -2.80
N ILE A 313 6.20 8.71 -2.40
CA ILE A 313 6.30 7.55 -1.52
C ILE A 313 7.17 7.91 -0.32
N TYR A 314 6.61 7.82 0.88
CA TYR A 314 7.32 8.20 2.11
C TYR A 314 6.74 7.49 3.33
N ARG A 315 7.50 7.42 4.43
CA ARG A 315 7.07 6.72 5.67
C ARG A 315 6.64 5.28 5.40
N VAL A 316 7.53 4.55 4.74
CA VAL A 316 7.47 3.10 4.67
C VAL A 316 8.46 2.63 5.73
N THR A 317 7.99 1.89 6.72
CA THR A 317 8.77 1.50 7.90
C THR A 317 8.57 0.03 8.22
N SER A 318 9.63 -0.61 8.68
CA SER A 318 9.58 -1.99 9.14
C SER A 318 10.71 -2.27 10.13
N THR A 319 10.54 -3.26 11.00
CA THR A 319 11.51 -3.62 12.05
C THR A 319 12.58 -4.60 11.60
N GLY A 320 12.29 -5.48 10.64
CA GLY A 320 13.24 -6.45 10.10
C GLY A 320 14.13 -5.86 9.02
N PHE A 321 13.53 -5.41 7.93
CA PHE A 321 14.20 -4.65 6.87
C PHE A 321 13.88 -3.16 6.96
N ASN A 322 14.82 -2.31 6.51
CA ASN A 322 14.52 -0.89 6.34
C ASN A 322 13.42 -0.74 5.29
N GLY A 323 12.45 0.14 5.56
CA GLY A 323 11.32 0.33 4.65
C GLY A 323 11.72 0.91 3.30
N GLU A 324 11.08 0.41 2.24
CA GLU A 324 11.52 0.63 0.85
C GLU A 324 10.47 1.45 0.09
N ALA A 325 10.85 2.56 -0.52
CA ALA A 325 9.92 3.31 -1.35
C ALA A 325 9.56 2.51 -2.62
N VAL A 326 10.57 1.92 -3.28
CA VAL A 326 10.39 1.00 -4.40
C VAL A 326 11.25 -0.23 -4.20
N LYS A 327 10.64 -1.41 -4.35
CA LYS A 327 11.32 -2.70 -4.41
C LYS A 327 11.13 -3.32 -5.80
N VAL A 328 12.19 -3.89 -6.36
CA VAL A 328 12.17 -4.70 -7.57
C VAL A 328 12.74 -6.07 -7.23
N ASP A 329 11.87 -7.05 -7.00
CA ASP A 329 12.26 -8.45 -6.76
C ASP A 329 12.48 -9.20 -8.09
N ALA A 330 11.66 -8.86 -9.10
CA ALA A 330 11.72 -9.38 -10.45
C ALA A 330 11.26 -8.30 -11.45
N GLY A 331 11.35 -8.56 -12.76
CA GLY A 331 10.72 -7.67 -13.74
C GLY A 331 11.41 -6.31 -13.89
N ALA A 332 12.74 -6.29 -13.86
CA ALA A 332 13.50 -5.07 -14.12
C ALA A 332 13.58 -4.72 -15.63
N GLU A 333 13.39 -5.70 -16.53
CA GLU A 333 13.48 -5.46 -17.97
C GLU A 333 12.29 -4.62 -18.48
N GLY A 334 12.56 -3.50 -19.14
CA GLY A 334 11.47 -2.63 -19.61
C GLY A 334 10.74 -1.85 -18.51
N LEU A 335 11.26 -1.84 -17.29
CA LEU A 335 10.86 -0.93 -16.22
C LEU A 335 11.52 0.45 -16.42
N THR A 336 10.72 1.51 -16.28
CA THR A 336 11.20 2.90 -16.17
C THR A 336 10.65 3.52 -14.90
N LEU A 337 11.54 4.03 -14.05
CA LEU A 337 11.20 4.68 -12.78
C LEU A 337 11.69 6.13 -12.82
N THR A 338 10.82 7.09 -13.16
CA THR A 338 11.26 8.49 -13.32
C THR A 338 10.32 9.50 -12.69
N PHE A 339 10.88 10.62 -12.24
CA PHE A 339 10.11 11.71 -11.63
C PHE A 339 9.31 11.29 -10.41
N ASN A 340 9.85 10.44 -9.52
CA ASN A 340 9.22 10.08 -8.26
C ASN A 340 9.89 10.79 -7.08
N ASP A 341 9.16 10.93 -5.98
CA ASP A 341 9.68 11.23 -4.65
C ASP A 341 9.86 9.93 -3.87
N LEU A 342 11.10 9.48 -3.70
CA LEU A 342 11.48 8.22 -3.07
C LEU A 342 12.02 8.49 -1.66
N ARG A 343 11.14 8.68 -0.68
CA ARG A 343 11.48 9.24 0.64
C ARG A 343 11.26 8.24 1.78
N SER A 344 11.80 7.05 1.59
CA SER A 344 11.97 6.03 2.65
C SER A 344 13.46 5.84 2.92
N GLU A 345 13.82 5.08 3.96
CA GLU A 345 15.22 4.78 4.28
C GLU A 345 15.96 4.19 3.07
N VAL A 346 15.29 3.25 2.39
CA VAL A 346 15.68 2.76 1.07
C VAL A 346 14.75 3.40 0.04
N GLY A 347 15.32 4.24 -0.84
CA GLY A 347 14.56 4.86 -1.92
C GLY A 347 14.27 3.87 -3.05
N LEU A 348 15.25 3.03 -3.36
CA LEU A 348 15.13 1.96 -4.35
C LEU A 348 15.98 0.76 -3.91
N ASN A 349 15.38 -0.41 -3.86
CA ASN A 349 16.07 -1.69 -3.80
C ASN A 349 15.82 -2.48 -5.08
N ASN A 350 16.83 -2.58 -5.94
CA ASN A 350 16.82 -3.53 -7.05
C ASN A 350 17.47 -4.84 -6.61
N GLY A 351 16.64 -5.85 -6.36
CA GLY A 351 17.08 -7.22 -6.03
C GLY A 351 17.55 -8.02 -7.25
N THR A 352 17.40 -7.49 -8.46
CA THR A 352 17.78 -8.15 -9.71
C THR A 352 19.20 -7.78 -10.15
N SER A 353 19.75 -8.52 -11.12
CA SER A 353 21.02 -8.18 -11.78
C SER A 353 20.86 -7.23 -12.99
N THR A 354 19.63 -6.83 -13.33
CA THR A 354 19.35 -6.03 -14.51
C THR A 354 19.20 -4.56 -14.11
N SER A 355 20.08 -3.72 -14.66
CA SER A 355 19.96 -2.26 -14.52
C SER A 355 18.84 -1.72 -15.40
N PHE A 356 18.12 -0.71 -14.90
CA PHE A 356 17.05 -0.02 -15.60
C PHE A 356 17.10 1.50 -15.38
N ASP A 357 16.30 2.26 -16.14
CA ASP A 357 16.23 3.72 -16.02
C ASP A 357 15.52 4.12 -14.72
N ALA A 358 16.29 4.64 -13.77
CA ALA A 358 15.81 5.21 -12.51
C ALA A 358 16.18 6.70 -12.39
N THR A 359 16.26 7.40 -13.53
CA THR A 359 16.68 8.79 -13.59
C THR A 359 15.57 9.75 -13.12
N CYS A 360 15.96 10.99 -12.85
CA CYS A 360 15.04 12.05 -12.48
C CYS A 360 14.16 11.75 -11.26
N ASN A 361 14.61 10.96 -10.29
CA ASN A 361 13.91 10.80 -9.01
C ASN A 361 14.49 11.75 -7.94
N TYR A 362 13.68 12.15 -6.95
CA TYR A 362 14.13 12.87 -5.76
C TYR A 362 14.27 11.89 -4.60
N TRP A 363 15.40 11.97 -3.89
CA TRP A 363 15.82 10.97 -2.92
C TRP A 363 15.84 11.53 -1.48
N GLY A 364 14.88 12.42 -1.20
CA GLY A 364 14.84 13.16 0.07
C GLY A 364 15.86 14.31 0.16
N HIS A 365 16.79 14.43 -0.80
CA HIS A 365 17.89 15.38 -0.72
C HIS A 365 18.42 15.84 -2.10
N PRO A 366 18.85 17.11 -2.26
CA PRO A 366 19.43 17.63 -3.51
C PRO A 366 20.71 16.93 -3.98
N LEU A 367 21.46 16.30 -3.09
CA LEU A 367 22.68 15.52 -3.42
C LEU A 367 22.39 14.12 -3.97
N GLY A 368 21.11 13.73 -4.10
CA GLY A 368 20.74 12.44 -4.67
C GLY A 368 20.92 11.26 -3.71
N PRO A 369 20.78 10.02 -4.22
CA PRO A 369 20.86 8.83 -3.40
C PRO A 369 22.24 8.66 -2.81
N ARG A 370 22.32 7.85 -1.76
CA ARG A 370 23.57 7.20 -1.33
C ARG A 370 23.52 5.74 -1.76
N THR A 371 24.59 5.23 -2.36
CA THR A 371 24.67 3.81 -2.70
C THR A 371 25.15 3.04 -1.48
N VAL A 372 24.46 1.94 -1.16
CA VAL A 372 24.83 1.03 -0.06
C VAL A 372 24.84 -0.42 -0.56
N ALA A 373 25.54 -1.30 0.15
CA ALA A 373 25.74 -2.68 -0.30
C ALA A 373 24.52 -3.59 -0.08
N SER A 374 23.62 -3.24 0.84
CA SER A 374 22.45 -4.05 1.19
C SER A 374 21.37 -3.18 1.85
N ASN A 375 20.14 -3.70 1.94
CA ASN A 375 19.06 -3.01 2.66
C ASN A 375 19.44 -2.71 4.13
N PRO A 376 19.97 -3.65 4.94
CA PRO A 376 20.38 -3.32 6.32
C PRO A 376 21.43 -2.21 6.42
N ALA A 377 22.35 -2.12 5.45
CA ALA A 377 23.34 -1.04 5.39
C ALA A 377 22.74 0.33 5.05
N ALA A 378 21.44 0.39 4.72
CA ALA A 378 20.72 1.63 4.58
C ALA A 378 20.49 2.32 5.92
N ASP A 379 20.50 1.64 7.07
CA ASP A 379 20.43 2.36 8.34
C ASP A 379 21.80 2.99 8.66
N ASP A 380 21.90 4.32 8.54
CA ASP A 380 23.07 5.10 8.95
C ASP A 380 22.89 5.77 10.31
N GLY A 381 21.85 5.37 11.07
CA GLY A 381 21.57 5.83 12.42
C GLY A 381 21.46 7.35 12.53
N PRO A 382 22.03 8.01 13.57
CA PRO A 382 21.87 9.46 13.77
C PRO A 382 22.55 10.33 12.69
N ASN A 383 23.36 9.73 11.80
CA ASN A 383 23.98 10.43 10.68
C ASN A 383 23.12 10.48 9.42
N ARG A 384 21.85 10.04 9.50
CA ARG A 384 20.84 10.14 8.45
C ARG A 384 20.85 11.53 7.83
N GLN A 385 21.55 11.69 6.71
CA GLN A 385 21.57 12.94 5.94
C GLN A 385 20.20 13.24 5.28
N ARG A 386 19.12 12.56 5.71
CA ARG A 386 17.79 12.52 5.08
C ARG A 386 17.87 12.11 3.62
N ARG A 387 18.86 11.29 3.29
CA ARG A 387 19.15 10.76 1.95
C ARG A 387 18.73 9.32 1.86
N SER A 388 17.75 9.05 1.01
CA SER A 388 17.32 7.69 0.73
C SER A 388 18.44 6.89 0.07
N ALA A 389 18.55 5.61 0.41
CA ALA A 389 19.53 4.70 -0.16
C ALA A 389 19.12 4.16 -1.54
N LEU A 390 20.12 3.88 -2.36
CA LEU A 390 20.05 2.99 -3.52
C LEU A 390 20.74 1.68 -3.15
N VAL A 391 20.03 0.57 -3.31
CA VAL A 391 20.53 -0.79 -3.20
C VAL A 391 20.40 -1.46 -4.57
N GLY A 392 21.46 -2.10 -5.07
CA GLY A 392 21.48 -2.76 -6.38
C GLY A 392 21.76 -1.82 -7.56
N ASP A 393 21.63 -2.37 -8.77
CA ASP A 393 21.99 -1.70 -10.01
C ASP A 393 20.84 -0.89 -10.60
N ALA A 394 21.01 0.42 -10.82
CA ALA A 394 20.06 1.26 -11.53
C ALA A 394 20.72 2.53 -12.09
N GLU A 395 20.21 3.05 -13.20
CA GLU A 395 20.66 4.32 -13.77
C GLU A 395 19.99 5.50 -13.04
N VAL A 396 20.63 6.04 -12.02
CA VAL A 396 20.03 7.10 -11.17
C VAL A 396 20.45 8.53 -11.54
N GLN A 397 21.30 8.71 -12.56
CA GLN A 397 21.81 10.02 -12.98
C GLN A 397 21.26 10.43 -14.35
N PRO A 398 20.72 11.64 -14.49
CA PRO A 398 20.53 12.68 -13.47
C PRO A 398 19.48 12.33 -12.41
N TRP A 399 19.48 13.02 -11.26
CA TRP A 399 18.39 13.00 -10.27
C TRP A 399 17.75 14.39 -10.10
N LEU A 400 16.59 14.45 -9.46
CA LEU A 400 15.90 15.69 -9.12
C LEU A 400 16.57 16.36 -7.91
N VAL A 401 16.80 17.68 -7.99
CA VAL A 401 17.34 18.46 -6.86
C VAL A 401 16.26 18.99 -5.90
N ARG A 402 14.99 18.74 -6.19
CA ARG A 402 13.83 19.09 -5.35
C ARG A 402 12.70 18.09 -5.57
N SER A 403 11.85 17.94 -4.56
CA SER A 403 10.67 17.08 -4.59
C SER A 403 9.72 17.47 -5.74
N ILE A 404 8.98 16.47 -6.24
CA ILE A 404 8.06 16.63 -7.37
C ILE A 404 6.86 17.52 -7.05
N LEU A 405 6.54 17.67 -5.75
CA LEU A 405 5.43 18.49 -5.29
C LEU A 405 5.70 19.99 -5.41
N TRP A 406 6.97 20.41 -5.40
CA TRP A 406 7.36 21.84 -5.40
C TRP A 406 7.70 22.39 -6.79
N GLY A 407 7.66 21.55 -7.84
CA GLY A 407 8.27 21.85 -9.12
C GLY A 407 7.27 22.14 -10.24
N ARG A 408 7.18 23.40 -10.69
CA ARG A 408 6.83 23.66 -12.09
C ARG A 408 8.05 23.35 -12.97
N ASN A 409 7.88 22.57 -14.04
CA ASN A 409 8.94 22.08 -14.94
C ASN A 409 9.93 21.14 -14.23
N LEU A 410 9.50 19.93 -13.89
CA LEU A 410 10.33 18.90 -13.25
C LEU A 410 11.60 18.58 -14.06
N GLU A 411 11.50 18.67 -15.38
CA GLU A 411 12.58 18.43 -16.33
C GLU A 411 13.77 19.37 -16.09
N ARG A 412 13.50 20.62 -15.68
CA ARG A 412 14.56 21.60 -15.34
C ARG A 412 15.23 21.29 -14.01
N SER A 413 14.59 20.51 -13.15
CA SER A 413 15.13 20.09 -11.86
C SER A 413 15.89 18.78 -11.94
N CYS A 414 15.79 18.07 -13.07
CA CYS A 414 16.52 16.85 -13.33
C CYS A 414 17.94 17.15 -13.81
N VAL A 415 18.75 17.68 -12.89
CA VAL A 415 20.12 18.17 -13.15
C VAL A 415 21.14 17.64 -12.14
N GLY A 416 20.71 16.94 -11.09
CA GLY A 416 21.59 16.32 -10.11
C GLY A 416 22.57 15.36 -10.78
N GLY A 417 23.82 15.31 -10.31
CA GLY A 417 24.87 14.46 -10.88
C GLY A 417 25.49 14.95 -12.19
N ARG A 418 24.89 15.92 -12.90
CA ARG A 418 25.38 16.39 -14.22
C ARG A 418 26.62 17.32 -14.17
N GLY A 419 27.18 17.61 -12.99
CA GLY A 419 28.12 18.72 -12.80
C GLY A 419 29.51 18.41 -12.22
N ASN A 420 29.85 17.15 -11.92
CA ASN A 420 31.14 16.81 -11.28
C ASN A 420 32.13 16.05 -12.17
N ARG A 421 31.99 16.16 -13.51
CA ARG A 421 33.04 15.74 -14.44
C ARG A 421 34.01 16.92 -14.66
N GLY A 422 35.02 17.01 -13.79
CA GLY A 422 36.35 17.58 -14.07
C GLY A 422 36.39 18.83 -14.94
N GLY A 423 36.02 19.97 -14.39
CA GLY A 423 36.59 21.24 -14.81
C GLY A 423 38.02 21.36 -14.29
N ASN A 424 38.98 20.65 -14.91
CA ASN A 424 40.35 21.14 -14.93
C ASN A 424 40.34 22.42 -15.78
N ARG A 425 40.33 23.57 -15.12
CA ARG A 425 40.78 24.84 -15.67
C ARG A 425 41.78 25.45 -14.73
#